data_AF-A0A6A8Q2S4-F1
#
_entry.id   AF-A0A6A8Q2S4-F1
#
_cell.length_a   1.000
_cell.length_b   1.000
_cell.length_c   1.000
_cell.angle_alpha   90.00
_cell.angle_beta   90.00
_cell.angle_gamma   90.00
#
_symmetry.space_group_name_H-M   'P 1'
#
loop_
_entity.id
_entity.type
_entity.pdbx_description
1 polymer ?
#
loop_
_entity_poly.entity_id
_entity_poly.type
_entity_poly.pdbx_seq_one_letter_code
_entity_poly.pdbx_strand_id
1 'polypeptide(L)'
;MDNPANTVHTEKIDYTPMAELSTYHQHLEEKYKNVDPEDIKVTSDADALMAFNGYYAMAHTPGAFFSVDTNIHIKKGSSTPIKDVALIISMDGTTSTRFPFTGTFDGTHLKQRTPGGLDIDLTFSRQDGNDGIVASFSGHITLPQQSKAEVTGSTYNNPIPYRMYIGKYYETEPIHLKSAKQEKAAIPVMQIEKDYKIMYDFGTNNGDLEAVRSFTYNLNMYFFSFSKGSQQSKLIMGTAAAGGFACNNMIIDGSKLTSRSLQTIPFPDKEPLKMPNLKSSDLAKFSGYYPLPSIASGAFISIQGEYETLIGSLDINEVMIGVSMDGETSKQYYFEEENMTFENGTLSMPEQSISITFSRVYNSQYKSLVTITGSIGGHTITAHTPFNPVPLSAFGGAPLTNAQNNKLTVVNDNEVIYNGTTMNSIIYVPIMYILAAPTTGTNTVMSFGSDGCKGTACIITNVAEKPPKVSTVYAIP
;
A
#
# COMPACT_ATOMS: atom_id res chain seq x y z
N MET A 1 -3.22 -18.06 2.61
CA MET A 1 -2.56 -18.57 1.38
C MET A 1 -1.06 -18.30 1.42
N ASP A 2 -0.21 -19.16 0.83
CA ASP A 2 1.10 -18.67 0.36
C ASP A 2 0.87 -17.69 -0.79
N ASN A 3 1.54 -16.55 -0.76
CA ASN A 3 1.49 -15.50 -1.78
C ASN A 3 1.50 -16.13 -3.19
N PRO A 4 0.47 -15.95 -4.04
CA PRO A 4 0.42 -16.67 -5.31
C PRO A 4 1.55 -16.20 -6.21
N ALA A 5 2.48 -17.12 -6.50
CA ALA A 5 3.64 -17.01 -7.39
C ALA A 5 4.79 -16.07 -6.95
N ASN A 6 5.58 -16.52 -5.97
CA ASN A 6 6.95 -16.05 -5.75
C ASN A 6 7.87 -16.56 -6.88
N THR A 7 7.86 -15.88 -8.02
CA THR A 7 8.81 -16.20 -9.09
C THR A 7 9.47 -14.95 -9.66
N VAL A 8 10.79 -15.01 -9.84
CA VAL A 8 11.57 -14.07 -10.63
C VAL A 8 11.11 -14.20 -12.08
N HIS A 9 10.40 -13.18 -12.54
CA HIS A 9 9.89 -13.11 -13.90
C HIS A 9 10.82 -12.30 -14.78
N THR A 10 10.87 -12.61 -16.08
CA THR A 10 11.60 -11.83 -17.06
C THR A 10 10.69 -11.71 -18.27
N GLU A 11 10.18 -10.51 -18.51
CA GLU A 11 9.31 -10.22 -19.65
C GLU A 11 9.90 -9.12 -20.53
N LYS A 12 9.56 -9.15 -21.82
CA LYS A 12 9.79 -8.04 -22.74
C LYS A 12 8.72 -6.98 -22.46
N ILE A 13 9.13 -5.74 -22.22
CA ILE A 13 8.21 -4.66 -21.82
C ILE A 13 7.35 -4.23 -23.02
N ASP A 14 6.07 -4.55 -22.97
CA ASP A 14 5.03 -3.86 -23.74
C ASP A 14 4.34 -2.77 -22.89
N TYR A 15 4.49 -2.80 -21.56
CA TYR A 15 3.91 -1.83 -20.62
C TYR A 15 4.73 -1.70 -19.33
N THR A 16 4.80 -0.49 -18.78
CA THR A 16 5.44 -0.22 -17.48
C THR A 16 4.35 -0.10 -16.41
N PRO A 17 4.30 -0.98 -15.39
CA PRO A 17 3.37 -0.80 -14.27
C PRO A 17 3.60 0.54 -13.58
N MET A 18 2.51 1.19 -13.14
CA MET A 18 2.54 2.52 -12.50
C MET A 18 3.28 3.56 -13.37
N ALA A 19 2.92 3.63 -14.65
CA ALA A 19 3.65 4.44 -15.64
C ALA A 19 3.57 5.92 -15.32
N GLU A 20 2.39 6.44 -14.96
CA GLU A 20 2.22 7.87 -14.66
C GLU A 20 3.06 8.27 -13.45
N LEU A 21 2.97 7.49 -12.37
CA LEU A 21 3.69 7.77 -11.15
C LEU A 21 5.21 7.68 -11.36
N SER A 22 5.64 6.69 -12.16
CA SER A 22 7.05 6.55 -12.54
C SER A 22 7.54 7.75 -13.35
N THR A 23 6.76 8.25 -14.30
CA THR A 23 7.08 9.45 -15.08
C THR A 23 7.11 10.69 -14.18
N TYR A 24 6.18 10.79 -13.22
CA TYR A 24 6.18 11.91 -12.27
C TYR A 24 7.41 11.88 -11.36
N HIS A 25 7.83 10.71 -10.87
CA HIS A 25 9.06 10.58 -10.09
C HIS A 25 10.30 11.00 -10.87
N GLN A 26 10.40 10.66 -12.17
CA GLN A 26 11.48 11.13 -13.04
C GLN A 26 11.43 12.65 -13.23
N HIS A 27 10.22 13.22 -13.36
CA HIS A 27 10.04 14.67 -13.40
C HIS A 27 10.55 15.34 -12.12
N LEU A 28 10.23 14.79 -10.94
CA LEU A 28 10.72 15.31 -9.66
C LEU A 28 12.24 15.21 -9.54
N GLU A 29 12.83 14.10 -9.98
CA GLU A 29 14.28 13.94 -10.01
C GLU A 29 14.95 15.03 -10.86
N GLU A 30 14.43 15.32 -12.06
CA GLU A 30 14.98 16.39 -12.90
C GLU A 30 14.70 17.79 -12.33
N LYS A 31 13.49 18.03 -11.81
CA LYS A 31 13.09 19.29 -11.15
C LYS A 31 14.04 19.67 -10.02
N TYR A 32 14.48 18.71 -9.20
CA TYR A 32 15.28 18.96 -8.00
C TYR A 32 16.78 18.69 -8.15
N LYS A 33 17.21 18.20 -9.31
CA LYS A 33 18.61 17.83 -9.60
C LYS A 33 19.64 18.90 -9.24
N ASN A 34 19.31 20.18 -9.44
CA ASN A 34 20.21 21.32 -9.22
C ASN A 34 19.79 22.20 -8.04
N VAL A 35 18.82 21.79 -7.25
CA VAL A 35 18.33 22.55 -6.08
C VAL A 35 19.01 22.04 -4.81
N ASP A 36 19.44 22.94 -3.92
CA ASP A 36 19.86 22.55 -2.57
C ASP A 36 18.60 22.19 -1.76
N PRO A 37 18.49 20.98 -1.20
CA PRO A 37 17.34 20.62 -0.36
C PRO A 37 17.07 21.59 0.79
N GLU A 38 18.10 22.24 1.34
CA GLU A 38 17.94 23.22 2.42
C GLU A 38 17.30 24.55 1.94
N ASP A 39 17.37 24.85 0.63
CA ASP A 39 16.72 26.02 0.04
C ASP A 39 15.21 25.80 -0.18
N ILE A 40 14.75 24.54 -0.17
CA ILE A 40 13.33 24.22 -0.32
C ILE A 40 12.65 24.25 1.04
N LYS A 41 12.09 25.41 1.36
CA LYS A 41 11.20 25.56 2.52
C LYS A 41 9.83 24.97 2.19
N VAL A 42 9.56 23.78 2.73
CA VAL A 42 8.20 23.25 2.80
C VAL A 42 7.39 24.19 3.69
N THR A 43 6.28 24.70 3.17
CA THR A 43 5.40 25.57 3.96
C THR A 43 4.77 24.76 5.09
N SER A 44 4.50 25.39 6.23
CA SER A 44 3.76 24.74 7.32
C SER A 44 2.41 24.19 6.85
N ASP A 45 1.78 24.86 5.87
CA ASP A 45 0.54 24.41 5.23
C ASP A 45 0.72 23.10 4.46
N ALA A 46 1.80 22.95 3.68
CA ALA A 46 2.06 21.74 2.92
C ALA A 46 2.31 20.55 3.88
N ASP A 47 3.11 20.76 4.92
CA ASP A 47 3.37 19.74 5.94
C ASP A 47 2.11 19.31 6.69
N ALA A 48 1.20 20.25 6.98
CA ALA A 48 -0.08 19.95 7.59
C ALA A 48 -1.00 19.16 6.63
N LEU A 49 -1.04 19.56 5.35
CA LEU A 49 -1.87 18.90 4.34
C LEU A 49 -1.43 17.47 4.04
N MET A 50 -0.13 17.15 4.14
CA MET A 50 0.38 15.78 4.00
C MET A 50 -0.24 14.78 4.98
N ALA A 51 -0.78 15.25 6.12
CA ALA A 51 -1.53 14.37 7.00
C ALA A 51 -2.74 13.78 6.26
N PHE A 52 -3.38 14.55 5.39
CA PHE A 52 -4.55 14.18 4.59
C PHE A 52 -4.17 13.61 3.21
N ASN A 53 -2.92 13.16 3.02
CA ASN A 53 -2.50 12.42 1.83
C ASN A 53 -3.44 11.23 1.58
N GLY A 54 -3.95 11.11 0.35
CA GLY A 54 -4.86 10.03 -0.04
C GLY A 54 -5.52 10.30 -1.39
N TYR A 55 -6.01 9.22 -2.00
CA TYR A 55 -7.00 9.26 -3.08
C TYR A 55 -8.40 9.34 -2.47
N TYR A 56 -9.15 10.40 -2.77
CA TYR A 56 -10.52 10.60 -2.30
C TYR A 56 -11.50 10.40 -3.45
N ALA A 57 -12.28 9.32 -3.38
CA ALA A 57 -13.39 9.12 -4.30
C ALA A 57 -14.43 10.21 -4.06
N MET A 58 -14.87 10.90 -5.11
CA MET A 58 -15.84 11.99 -4.99
C MET A 58 -17.25 11.52 -5.32
N ALA A 59 -18.22 11.93 -4.50
CA ALA A 59 -19.64 11.77 -4.78
C ALA A 59 -20.11 12.86 -5.77
N HIS A 60 -19.59 12.83 -6.99
CA HIS A 60 -19.90 13.80 -8.05
C HIS A 60 -20.30 13.13 -9.37
N THR A 61 -19.35 12.43 -10.00
CA THR A 61 -19.55 11.63 -11.23
C THR A 61 -18.83 10.28 -11.03
N PRO A 62 -19.29 9.15 -11.59
CA PRO A 62 -18.56 7.88 -11.48
C PRO A 62 -17.10 8.02 -11.91
N GLY A 63 -16.17 7.66 -11.02
CA GLY A 63 -14.73 7.78 -11.24
C GLY A 63 -14.14 9.16 -10.94
N ALA A 64 -14.94 10.18 -10.61
CA ALA A 64 -14.44 11.48 -10.16
C ALA A 64 -13.66 11.33 -8.85
N PHE A 65 -12.54 12.05 -8.75
CA PHE A 65 -11.67 11.99 -7.57
C PHE A 65 -10.92 13.28 -7.31
N PHE A 66 -10.50 13.43 -6.07
CA PHE A 66 -9.53 14.41 -5.62
C PHE A 66 -8.42 13.67 -4.87
N SER A 67 -7.15 13.98 -5.15
CA SER A 67 -6.03 13.38 -4.42
C SER A 67 -5.13 14.46 -3.86
N VAL A 68 -4.79 14.32 -2.58
CA VAL A 68 -3.59 14.95 -2.02
C VAL A 68 -2.44 14.00 -2.30
N ASP A 69 -1.60 14.33 -3.27
CA ASP A 69 -0.48 13.51 -3.70
C ASP A 69 0.83 14.02 -3.13
N THR A 70 1.36 13.27 -2.15
CA THR A 70 2.59 13.62 -1.46
C THR A 70 3.73 12.72 -1.91
N ASN A 71 4.82 13.36 -2.33
CA ASN A 71 6.05 12.71 -2.73
C ASN A 71 7.21 13.22 -1.87
N ILE A 72 8.08 12.32 -1.42
CA ILE A 72 9.32 12.63 -0.73
C ILE A 72 10.47 12.29 -1.67
N HIS A 73 11.28 13.28 -2.04
CA HIS A 73 12.45 13.12 -2.87
C HIS A 73 13.73 13.30 -2.04
N ILE A 74 14.65 12.35 -2.20
CA ILE A 74 16.00 12.39 -1.64
C ILE A 74 16.97 12.56 -2.79
N LYS A 75 17.68 13.69 -2.77
CA LYS A 75 18.66 14.03 -3.80
C LYS A 75 19.99 13.30 -3.54
N LYS A 76 20.71 13.01 -4.64
CA LYS A 76 22.10 12.54 -4.62
C LYS A 76 22.98 13.31 -3.63
N GLY A 77 23.45 12.60 -2.60
CA GLY A 77 24.41 13.12 -1.62
C GLY A 77 23.78 13.93 -0.49
N SER A 78 22.46 13.97 -0.37
CA SER A 78 21.74 14.61 0.74
C SER A 78 20.95 13.57 1.53
N SER A 79 20.76 13.82 2.84
CA SER A 79 19.81 13.14 3.71
C SER A 79 18.58 13.99 4.02
N THR A 80 18.53 15.23 3.54
CA THR A 80 17.42 16.16 3.76
C THR A 80 16.30 15.87 2.75
N PRO A 81 15.08 15.51 3.20
CA PRO A 81 13.96 15.23 2.32
C PRO A 81 13.38 16.49 1.71
N ILE A 82 13.16 16.45 0.40
CA ILE A 82 12.32 17.42 -0.31
C ILE A 82 10.90 16.86 -0.35
N LYS A 83 9.94 17.58 0.21
CA LYS A 83 8.52 17.19 0.20
C LYS A 83 7.81 17.97 -0.91
N ASP A 84 7.19 17.24 -1.84
CA ASP A 84 6.39 17.80 -2.93
C ASP A 84 4.92 17.38 -2.75
N VAL A 85 4.04 18.36 -2.62
CA VAL A 85 2.60 18.15 -2.48
C VAL A 85 1.88 18.69 -3.71
N ALA A 86 1.09 17.85 -4.34
CA ALA A 86 0.26 18.20 -5.47
C ALA A 86 -1.20 17.80 -5.23
N LEU A 87 -2.12 18.50 -5.89
CA LEU A 87 -3.54 18.22 -5.92
C LEU A 87 -3.88 17.62 -7.29
N ILE A 88 -4.39 16.39 -7.34
CA ILE A 88 -4.85 15.76 -8.58
C ILE A 88 -6.37 15.75 -8.56
N ILE A 89 -6.99 16.24 -9.62
CA ILE A 89 -8.45 16.44 -9.65
C ILE A 89 -9.00 15.90 -10.95
N SER A 90 -10.03 15.06 -10.84
CA SER A 90 -10.90 14.62 -11.93
C SER A 90 -12.35 14.87 -11.53
N MET A 91 -13.06 15.74 -12.26
CA MET A 91 -14.48 16.01 -12.02
C MET A 91 -15.40 15.10 -12.83
N ASP A 92 -14.92 14.55 -13.94
CA ASP A 92 -15.70 13.74 -14.89
C ASP A 92 -15.39 12.23 -14.79
N GLY A 93 -14.32 11.85 -14.07
CA GLY A 93 -13.81 10.48 -14.01
C GLY A 93 -13.07 10.01 -15.26
N THR A 94 -12.89 10.88 -16.26
CA THR A 94 -12.28 10.55 -17.56
C THR A 94 -11.09 11.41 -17.92
N THR A 95 -10.96 12.58 -17.31
CA THR A 95 -9.81 13.48 -17.44
C THR A 95 -9.36 13.93 -16.06
N SER A 96 -8.07 14.21 -15.90
CA SER A 96 -7.56 14.73 -14.64
C SER A 96 -6.48 15.76 -14.86
N THR A 97 -6.21 16.56 -13.83
CA THR A 97 -5.13 17.54 -13.85
C THR A 97 -4.43 17.58 -12.51
N ARG A 98 -3.10 17.67 -12.54
CA ARG A 98 -2.23 17.83 -11.38
C ARG A 98 -1.87 19.30 -11.21
N PHE A 99 -2.13 19.85 -10.03
CA PHE A 99 -1.78 21.21 -9.66
C PHE A 99 -0.77 21.18 -8.50
N PRO A 100 0.34 21.94 -8.57
CA PRO A 100 1.20 22.09 -7.40
C PRO A 100 0.42 22.78 -6.27
N PHE A 101 0.63 22.33 -5.03
CA PHE A 101 0.04 22.99 -3.88
C PHE A 101 0.79 24.31 -3.60
N THR A 102 0.05 25.42 -3.65
CA THR A 102 0.53 26.79 -3.42
C THR A 102 -0.41 27.58 -2.50
N GLY A 103 -1.43 26.92 -1.95
CA GLY A 103 -2.45 27.49 -1.09
C GLY A 103 -2.12 27.47 0.40
N THR A 104 -3.16 27.55 1.22
CA THR A 104 -3.10 27.50 2.69
C THR A 104 -3.89 26.30 3.22
N PHE A 105 -3.45 25.74 4.35
CA PHE A 105 -4.14 24.68 5.06
C PHE A 105 -3.98 24.83 6.58
N ASP A 106 -5.08 25.14 7.27
CA ASP A 106 -5.07 25.40 8.72
C ASP A 106 -5.15 24.13 9.60
N GLY A 107 -5.06 22.96 8.99
CA GLY A 107 -5.30 21.65 9.63
C GLY A 107 -6.68 21.07 9.33
N THR A 108 -7.62 21.90 8.86
CA THR A 108 -8.98 21.47 8.48
C THR A 108 -9.47 22.12 7.19
N HIS A 109 -9.08 23.36 6.86
CA HIS A 109 -9.56 24.06 5.67
C HIS A 109 -8.45 24.24 4.65
N LEU A 110 -8.64 23.69 3.46
CA LEU A 110 -7.77 23.84 2.29
C LEU A 110 -8.30 24.95 1.41
N LYS A 111 -7.47 25.97 1.15
CA LYS A 111 -7.78 27.05 0.21
C LYS A 111 -6.66 27.22 -0.79
N GLN A 112 -7.00 27.21 -2.08
CA GLN A 112 -6.06 27.52 -3.16
C GLN A 112 -6.80 28.23 -4.27
N ARG A 113 -6.32 29.42 -4.66
CA ARG A 113 -6.89 30.19 -5.76
C ARG A 113 -5.79 30.69 -6.69
N THR A 114 -5.89 30.33 -7.96
CA THR A 114 -5.06 30.85 -9.05
C THR A 114 -5.95 31.63 -10.01
N PRO A 115 -5.64 32.90 -10.34
CA PRO A 115 -6.46 33.69 -11.27
C PRO A 115 -6.65 32.98 -12.62
N GLY A 116 -7.91 32.77 -13.03
CA GLY A 116 -8.26 32.02 -14.24
C GLY A 116 -7.92 30.53 -14.21
N GLY A 117 -7.43 30.03 -13.07
CA GLY A 117 -6.98 28.67 -12.85
C GLY A 117 -7.86 27.95 -11.82
N LEU A 118 -7.20 27.16 -10.98
CA LEU A 118 -7.84 26.39 -9.92
C LEU A 118 -8.38 27.29 -8.80
N ASP A 119 -9.62 27.06 -8.36
CA ASP A 119 -10.20 27.64 -7.13
C ASP A 119 -10.78 26.52 -6.25
N ILE A 120 -10.24 26.35 -5.05
CA ILE A 120 -10.61 25.31 -4.09
C ILE A 120 -10.85 25.96 -2.73
N ASP A 121 -11.96 25.58 -2.09
CA ASP A 121 -12.22 25.76 -0.66
C ASP A 121 -12.86 24.47 -0.12
N LEU A 122 -12.08 23.66 0.58
CA LEU A 122 -12.50 22.35 1.10
C LEU A 122 -12.28 22.30 2.61
N THR A 123 -13.25 21.74 3.32
CA THR A 123 -13.17 21.42 4.74
C THR A 123 -12.94 19.92 4.88
N PHE A 124 -11.81 19.55 5.47
CA PHE A 124 -11.44 18.18 5.81
C PHE A 124 -11.88 17.83 7.22
N SER A 125 -12.28 16.58 7.39
CA SER A 125 -12.54 15.97 8.69
C SER A 125 -11.88 14.60 8.77
N ARG A 126 -11.41 14.25 9.96
CA ARG A 126 -11.02 12.87 10.27
C ARG A 126 -12.24 12.09 10.67
N GLN A 127 -12.33 10.86 10.19
CA GLN A 127 -13.36 9.92 10.58
C GLN A 127 -12.72 8.79 11.37
N ASP A 128 -13.38 8.40 12.46
CA ASP A 128 -13.01 7.30 13.35
C ASP A 128 -14.10 6.21 13.36
N GLY A 129 -14.98 6.23 12.35
CA GLY A 129 -16.11 5.33 12.20
C GLY A 129 -15.73 3.87 11.86
N ASN A 130 -16.74 3.00 11.95
CA ASN A 130 -16.62 1.56 11.71
C ASN A 130 -16.59 1.16 10.22
N ASP A 131 -16.77 2.10 9.30
CA ASP A 131 -16.84 1.86 7.85
C ASP A 131 -15.46 1.84 7.16
N GLY A 132 -14.38 2.11 7.91
CA GLY A 132 -13.03 2.11 7.38
C GLY A 132 -12.56 3.45 6.82
N ILE A 133 -13.45 4.44 6.67
CA ILE A 133 -13.07 5.77 6.16
C ILE A 133 -12.16 6.46 7.18
N VAL A 134 -11.08 7.08 6.70
CA VAL A 134 -10.07 7.71 7.57
C VAL A 134 -10.12 9.24 7.52
N ALA A 135 -10.55 9.78 6.40
CA ALA A 135 -10.76 11.20 6.22
C ALA A 135 -11.80 11.45 5.13
N SER A 136 -12.47 12.58 5.24
CA SER A 136 -13.39 13.07 4.22
C SER A 136 -13.24 14.57 4.05
N PHE A 137 -13.80 15.09 2.96
CA PHE A 137 -13.93 16.51 2.75
C PHE A 137 -15.31 16.88 2.21
N SER A 138 -15.64 18.16 2.37
CA SER A 138 -16.74 18.82 1.69
C SER A 138 -16.37 20.26 1.34
N GLY A 139 -16.92 20.78 0.25
CA GLY A 139 -16.74 22.18 -0.14
C GLY A 139 -16.87 22.34 -1.64
N HIS A 140 -16.02 23.16 -2.25
CA HIS A 140 -16.10 23.39 -3.68
C HIS A 140 -14.77 23.35 -4.41
N ILE A 141 -14.87 23.02 -5.70
CA ILE A 141 -13.79 23.03 -6.66
C ILE A 141 -14.27 23.76 -7.91
N THR A 142 -13.43 24.62 -8.47
CA THR A 142 -13.59 25.23 -9.79
C THR A 142 -12.31 24.95 -10.58
N LEU A 143 -12.43 24.19 -11.67
CA LEU A 143 -11.34 23.97 -12.62
C LEU A 143 -11.29 25.11 -13.66
N PRO A 144 -10.15 25.31 -14.35
CA PRO A 144 -10.03 26.31 -15.40
C PRO A 144 -11.16 26.15 -16.43
N GLN A 145 -11.87 27.25 -16.73
CA GLN A 145 -12.98 27.28 -17.70
C GLN A 145 -14.20 26.44 -17.33
N GLN A 146 -14.29 25.94 -16.09
CA GLN A 146 -15.45 25.21 -15.58
C GLN A 146 -16.21 26.06 -14.56
N SER A 147 -17.49 25.71 -14.34
CA SER A 147 -18.28 26.30 -13.27
C SER A 147 -17.90 25.72 -11.92
N LYS A 148 -18.06 26.52 -10.86
CA LYS A 148 -17.94 26.06 -9.47
C LYS A 148 -18.85 24.85 -9.22
N ALA A 149 -18.29 23.79 -8.67
CA ALA A 149 -19.02 22.59 -8.28
C ALA A 149 -18.85 22.33 -6.78
N GLU A 150 -19.96 22.05 -6.10
CA GLU A 150 -19.94 21.55 -4.73
C GLU A 150 -19.62 20.05 -4.76
N VAL A 151 -18.70 19.64 -3.89
CA VAL A 151 -18.12 18.29 -3.88
C VAL A 151 -18.02 17.76 -2.46
N THR A 152 -18.12 16.44 -2.35
CA THR A 152 -17.75 15.69 -1.16
C THR A 152 -16.92 14.49 -1.59
N GLY A 153 -16.03 14.03 -0.72
CA GLY A 153 -15.23 12.85 -1.00
C GLY A 153 -14.63 12.25 0.27
N SER A 154 -14.21 11.00 0.18
CA SER A 154 -13.66 10.25 1.31
C SER A 154 -12.51 9.36 0.87
N THR A 155 -11.60 9.08 1.80
CA THR A 155 -10.48 8.18 1.58
C THR A 155 -10.38 7.14 2.70
N TYR A 156 -9.85 5.98 2.35
CA TYR A 156 -9.51 4.90 3.27
C TYR A 156 -8.01 4.84 3.58
N ASN A 157 -7.21 5.70 2.92
CA ASN A 157 -5.76 5.67 3.03
C ASN A 157 -5.26 6.68 4.06
N ASN A 158 -4.38 6.23 4.96
CA ASN A 158 -3.57 7.11 5.79
C ASN A 158 -2.19 7.30 5.14
N PRO A 159 -1.51 8.43 5.39
CA PRO A 159 -0.11 8.57 5.02
C PRO A 159 0.74 7.56 5.78
N ILE A 160 1.42 6.66 5.06
CA ILE A 160 2.42 5.78 5.66
C ILE A 160 3.79 6.45 5.59
N PRO A 161 4.41 6.78 6.72
CA PRO A 161 5.70 7.46 6.70
C PRO A 161 6.83 6.47 6.37
N TYR A 162 7.86 6.95 5.69
CA TYR A 162 9.09 6.21 5.36
C TYR A 162 9.62 5.34 6.51
N ARG A 163 9.61 5.90 7.73
CA ARG A 163 10.11 5.23 8.95
C ARG A 163 9.42 3.89 9.26
N MET A 164 8.21 3.65 8.75
CA MET A 164 7.53 2.37 8.95
C MET A 164 8.29 1.25 8.26
N TYR A 165 8.83 1.50 7.08
CA TYR A 165 9.47 0.47 6.26
C TYR A 165 10.93 0.21 6.62
N ILE A 166 11.44 0.79 7.72
CA ILE A 166 12.81 0.53 8.18
C ILE A 166 12.95 -0.96 8.52
N GLY A 167 13.97 -1.60 7.94
CA GLY A 167 14.20 -3.03 8.06
C GLY A 167 15.14 -3.55 6.99
N LYS A 168 15.64 -4.76 7.19
CA LYS A 168 16.39 -5.52 6.18
C LYS A 168 15.42 -6.48 5.49
N TYR A 169 15.46 -6.51 4.18
CA TYR A 169 14.56 -7.26 3.32
C TYR A 169 15.35 -8.33 2.56
N TYR A 170 14.77 -9.51 2.51
CA TYR A 170 15.37 -10.73 1.98
C TYR A 170 14.48 -11.29 0.89
N GLU A 171 15.09 -11.96 -0.08
CA GLU A 171 14.34 -12.72 -1.08
C GLU A 171 13.66 -13.93 -0.43
N THR A 172 12.35 -14.08 -0.62
CA THR A 172 11.55 -15.14 0.01
C THR A 172 11.81 -16.52 -0.61
N GLU A 173 12.26 -16.54 -1.87
CA GLU A 173 12.70 -17.74 -2.61
C GLU A 173 13.86 -17.39 -3.55
N PRO A 174 15.13 -17.54 -3.15
CA PRO A 174 16.27 -17.24 -4.00
C PRO A 174 16.34 -18.18 -5.21
N ILE A 175 15.89 -17.71 -6.37
CA ILE A 175 15.73 -18.53 -7.59
C ILE A 175 17.07 -18.97 -8.18
N HIS A 176 18.15 -18.29 -7.81
CA HIS A 176 19.51 -18.64 -8.19
C HIS A 176 20.05 -19.86 -7.40
N LEU A 177 19.38 -20.30 -6.33
CA LEU A 177 19.73 -21.49 -5.54
C LEU A 177 18.85 -22.71 -5.89
N LYS A 178 18.62 -22.95 -7.19
CA LYS A 178 17.97 -24.18 -7.70
C LYS A 178 18.86 -25.41 -7.51
N SER A 179 19.08 -25.82 -6.26
CA SER A 179 19.49 -27.19 -5.95
C SER A 179 18.98 -27.60 -4.58
N ALA A 180 18.43 -28.81 -4.55
CA ALA A 180 17.82 -29.47 -3.42
C ALA A 180 18.67 -29.42 -2.13
N LYS A 181 17.98 -29.27 -0.98
CA LYS A 181 18.50 -29.54 0.37
C LYS A 181 19.73 -28.73 0.83
N GLN A 182 19.81 -27.45 0.47
CA GLN A 182 20.69 -26.52 1.19
C GLN A 182 19.85 -25.60 2.06
N GLU A 183 20.31 -25.34 3.29
CA GLU A 183 19.78 -24.32 4.18
C GLU A 183 19.45 -23.08 3.35
N LYS A 184 18.18 -22.65 3.34
CA LYS A 184 17.78 -21.45 2.61
C LYS A 184 18.55 -20.28 3.23
N ALA A 185 19.67 -19.87 2.64
CA ALA A 185 20.38 -18.71 3.09
C ALA A 185 19.52 -17.48 2.74
N ALA A 186 19.12 -16.73 3.76
CA ALA A 186 18.43 -15.46 3.56
C ALA A 186 19.41 -14.45 2.95
N ILE A 187 19.28 -14.17 1.66
CA ILE A 187 20.15 -13.21 0.98
C ILE A 187 19.51 -11.82 1.09
N PRO A 188 20.18 -10.85 1.74
CA PRO A 188 19.66 -9.51 1.84
C PRO A 188 19.67 -8.84 0.47
N VAL A 189 18.57 -8.22 0.11
CA VAL A 189 18.38 -7.52 -1.17
C VAL A 189 18.28 -6.01 -0.97
N MET A 190 17.71 -5.60 0.16
CA MET A 190 17.47 -4.20 0.47
C MET A 190 17.55 -3.99 1.97
N GLN A 191 18.02 -2.82 2.39
CA GLN A 191 17.92 -2.37 3.76
C GLN A 191 17.48 -0.90 3.77
N ILE A 192 16.33 -0.64 4.38
CA ILE A 192 15.81 0.70 4.61
C ILE A 192 16.24 1.08 6.03
N GLU A 193 16.98 2.17 6.15
CA GLU A 193 17.53 2.66 7.42
C GLU A 193 16.89 4.00 7.80
N LYS A 194 17.21 4.49 9.01
CA LYS A 194 16.85 5.85 9.44
C LYS A 194 17.47 6.90 8.50
N ASP A 195 16.99 8.14 8.65
CA ASP A 195 17.54 9.31 7.95
C ASP A 195 17.56 9.17 6.42
N TYR A 196 16.51 8.53 5.89
CA TYR A 196 16.28 8.35 4.45
C TYR A 196 17.44 7.66 3.71
N LYS A 197 18.06 6.65 4.32
CA LYS A 197 19.10 5.84 3.69
C LYS A 197 18.55 4.49 3.25
N ILE A 198 18.75 4.17 1.97
CA ILE A 198 18.42 2.85 1.40
C ILE A 198 19.72 2.21 0.89
N MET A 199 19.96 0.96 1.28
CA MET A 199 20.99 0.10 0.72
C MET A 199 20.32 -0.96 -0.15
N TYR A 200 20.87 -1.27 -1.32
CA TYR A 200 20.21 -2.09 -2.32
C TYR A 200 21.18 -2.93 -3.15
N ASP A 201 20.77 -4.15 -3.48
CA ASP A 201 21.46 -5.06 -4.41
C ASP A 201 21.06 -4.76 -5.86
N PHE A 202 22.00 -4.15 -6.61
CA PHE A 202 21.87 -3.83 -8.04
C PHE A 202 22.21 -5.01 -8.97
N GLY A 203 21.92 -6.24 -8.55
CA GLY A 203 22.01 -7.45 -9.38
C GLY A 203 23.24 -8.32 -9.13
N THR A 204 23.97 -8.11 -8.02
CA THR A 204 25.01 -9.04 -7.57
C THR A 204 24.40 -10.34 -7.06
N ASN A 205 23.18 -10.27 -6.48
CA ASN A 205 22.45 -11.41 -5.90
C ASN A 205 23.26 -12.21 -4.88
N ASN A 206 24.24 -11.59 -4.23
CA ASN A 206 25.13 -12.23 -3.25
C ASN A 206 25.01 -11.62 -1.84
N GLY A 207 24.11 -10.65 -1.66
CA GLY A 207 23.92 -9.93 -0.41
C GLY A 207 24.72 -8.63 -0.28
N ASP A 208 25.55 -8.29 -1.27
CA ASP A 208 26.28 -7.03 -1.28
C ASP A 208 25.33 -5.87 -1.58
N LEU A 209 25.11 -5.00 -0.59
CA LEU A 209 24.24 -3.86 -0.71
C LEU A 209 25.04 -2.58 -0.95
N GLU A 210 24.63 -1.79 -1.93
CA GLU A 210 25.18 -0.47 -2.21
C GLU A 210 24.19 0.64 -1.85
N ALA A 211 24.71 1.80 -1.44
CA ALA A 211 23.86 2.94 -1.10
C ALA A 211 23.11 3.48 -2.33
N VAL A 212 21.78 3.55 -2.24
CA VAL A 212 20.92 4.30 -3.15
C VAL A 212 21.15 5.77 -2.91
N ARG A 213 21.69 6.46 -3.90
CA ARG A 213 22.11 7.86 -3.75
C ARG A 213 20.95 8.83 -3.83
N SER A 214 19.92 8.50 -4.61
CA SER A 214 18.77 9.35 -4.90
C SER A 214 17.55 8.45 -5.05
N PHE A 215 16.41 8.85 -4.49
CA PHE A 215 15.15 8.15 -4.67
C PHE A 215 13.95 9.07 -4.46
N THR A 216 12.79 8.63 -4.94
CA THR A 216 11.50 9.28 -4.69
C THR A 216 10.54 8.26 -4.09
N TYR A 217 9.80 8.68 -3.07
CA TYR A 217 8.80 7.88 -2.36
C TYR A 217 7.43 8.57 -2.43
N ASN A 218 6.42 7.88 -2.95
CA ASN A 218 5.03 8.35 -2.97
C ASN A 218 4.23 7.74 -1.80
N LEU A 219 3.54 8.59 -1.04
CA LEU A 219 2.81 8.17 0.16
C LEU A 219 1.43 7.56 -0.14
N ASN A 220 0.85 7.78 -1.33
CA ASN A 220 -0.45 7.21 -1.72
C ASN A 220 -0.34 5.73 -2.10
N MET A 221 0.76 5.34 -2.73
CA MET A 221 0.97 3.99 -3.26
C MET A 221 2.06 3.19 -2.56
N TYR A 222 2.67 3.79 -1.53
CA TYR A 222 3.81 3.22 -0.85
C TYR A 222 4.93 2.83 -1.82
N PHE A 223 5.12 3.69 -2.83
CA PHE A 223 5.88 3.39 -4.04
C PHE A 223 7.22 4.12 -4.03
N PHE A 224 8.31 3.37 -4.09
CA PHE A 224 9.66 3.92 -4.20
C PHE A 224 10.18 3.76 -5.62
N SER A 225 10.93 4.75 -6.11
CA SER A 225 11.69 4.61 -7.35
C SER A 225 13.09 5.19 -7.22
N PHE A 226 14.07 4.50 -7.79
CA PHE A 226 15.44 4.96 -7.92
C PHE A 226 16.13 4.28 -9.08
N SER A 227 17.28 4.81 -9.50
CA SER A 227 18.02 4.29 -10.66
C SER A 227 19.53 4.23 -10.40
N LYS A 228 20.20 3.30 -11.07
CA LYS A 228 21.66 3.24 -11.18
C LYS A 228 22.05 2.98 -12.63
N GLY A 229 22.59 4.00 -13.30
CA GLY A 229 22.83 3.92 -14.74
C GLY A 229 21.50 3.81 -15.51
N SER A 230 21.40 2.82 -16.40
CA SER A 230 20.17 2.51 -17.15
C SER A 230 19.15 1.68 -16.36
N GLN A 231 19.58 1.06 -15.25
CA GLN A 231 18.71 0.20 -14.46
C GLN A 231 17.83 1.05 -13.54
N GLN A 232 16.52 0.83 -13.61
CA GLN A 232 15.53 1.43 -12.71
C GLN A 232 15.02 0.37 -11.75
N SER A 233 14.84 0.74 -10.48
CA SER A 233 14.22 -0.08 -9.45
C SER A 233 12.96 0.62 -8.94
N LYS A 234 11.88 -0.16 -8.81
CA LYS A 234 10.55 0.28 -8.42
C LYS A 234 10.04 -0.66 -7.35
N LEU A 235 9.72 -0.13 -6.18
CA LEU A 235 9.31 -0.93 -5.03
C LEU A 235 7.89 -0.56 -4.65
N ILE A 236 7.00 -1.55 -4.56
CA ILE A 236 5.67 -1.40 -3.96
C ILE A 236 5.73 -2.08 -2.59
N MET A 237 5.59 -1.28 -1.54
CA MET A 237 5.67 -1.77 -0.15
C MET A 237 4.31 -2.20 0.37
N GLY A 238 4.31 -3.16 1.29
CA GLY A 238 3.11 -3.67 1.96
C GLY A 238 3.46 -4.46 3.21
N THR A 239 2.51 -5.27 3.65
CA THR A 239 2.65 -6.14 4.83
C THR A 239 2.43 -7.59 4.43
N ALA A 240 2.99 -8.53 5.18
CA ALA A 240 2.64 -9.94 5.12
C ALA A 240 2.49 -10.44 6.55
N ALA A 241 1.44 -11.20 6.86
CA ALA A 241 1.12 -11.69 8.21
C ALA A 241 2.38 -12.03 9.05
N ALA A 242 2.99 -13.19 8.85
CA ALA A 242 4.23 -13.51 9.56
C ALA A 242 5.51 -13.04 8.83
N GLY A 243 5.45 -12.68 7.54
CA GLY A 243 6.61 -12.19 6.78
C GLY A 243 7.10 -10.79 7.18
N GLY A 244 6.32 -10.07 8.00
CA GLY A 244 6.60 -8.71 8.43
C GLY A 244 6.26 -7.70 7.33
N PHE A 245 7.19 -6.82 6.96
CA PHE A 245 6.99 -5.97 5.77
C PHE A 245 7.29 -6.75 4.50
N ALA A 246 6.45 -6.55 3.49
CA ALA A 246 6.60 -7.13 2.17
C ALA A 246 6.94 -6.05 1.14
N CYS A 247 7.63 -6.43 0.08
CA CYS A 247 7.97 -5.55 -1.03
C CYS A 247 7.90 -6.32 -2.35
N ASN A 248 7.10 -5.83 -3.30
CA ASN A 248 7.25 -6.21 -4.69
C ASN A 248 8.33 -5.33 -5.32
N ASN A 249 9.47 -5.93 -5.64
CA ASN A 249 10.61 -5.26 -6.22
C ASN A 249 10.65 -5.51 -7.73
N MET A 250 10.39 -4.47 -8.51
CA MET A 250 10.46 -4.45 -9.97
C MET A 250 11.74 -3.76 -10.45
N ILE A 251 12.52 -4.46 -11.25
CA ILE A 251 13.78 -4.01 -11.85
C ILE A 251 13.58 -3.91 -13.36
N ILE A 252 13.80 -2.73 -13.91
CA ILE A 252 13.74 -2.46 -15.35
C ILE A 252 15.14 -2.20 -15.85
N ASP A 253 15.62 -3.00 -16.79
CA ASP A 253 16.91 -2.82 -17.46
C ASP A 253 16.72 -2.90 -18.98
N GLY A 254 16.78 -1.74 -19.63
CA GLY A 254 16.40 -1.61 -21.04
C GLY A 254 14.95 -2.02 -21.27
N SER A 255 14.72 -3.04 -22.10
CA SER A 255 13.39 -3.59 -22.42
C SER A 255 12.99 -4.79 -21.55
N LYS A 256 13.79 -5.11 -20.52
CA LYS A 256 13.56 -6.26 -19.63
C LYS A 256 13.00 -5.80 -18.29
N LEU A 257 11.85 -6.35 -17.91
CA LEU A 257 11.29 -6.23 -16.57
C LEU A 257 11.57 -7.51 -15.79
N THR A 258 12.14 -7.37 -14.59
CA THR A 258 12.31 -8.45 -13.61
C THR A 258 11.59 -8.09 -12.32
N SER A 259 10.85 -9.02 -11.71
CA SER A 259 10.20 -8.80 -10.41
C SER A 259 10.66 -9.84 -9.39
N ARG A 260 10.84 -9.47 -8.13
CA ARG A 260 11.10 -10.38 -7.00
C ARG A 260 10.28 -9.95 -5.78
N SER A 261 9.85 -10.91 -4.96
CA SER A 261 9.16 -10.64 -3.70
C SER A 261 10.18 -10.64 -2.56
N LEU A 262 10.14 -9.60 -1.74
CA LEU A 262 11.01 -9.44 -0.58
C LEU A 262 10.20 -9.37 0.72
N GLN A 263 10.75 -9.89 1.80
CA GLN A 263 10.16 -9.82 3.14
C GLN A 263 11.21 -9.52 4.20
N THR A 264 10.81 -8.92 5.32
CA THR A 264 11.72 -8.69 6.47
C THR A 264 11.98 -9.97 7.27
N ILE A 265 11.01 -10.89 7.31
CA ILE A 265 11.17 -12.23 7.86
C ILE A 265 11.08 -13.23 6.70
N PRO A 266 12.20 -13.80 6.22
CA PRO A 266 12.22 -14.63 5.01
C PRO A 266 11.58 -16.01 5.20
N PHE A 267 11.67 -16.57 6.40
CA PHE A 267 11.22 -17.94 6.70
C PHE A 267 10.34 -17.95 7.96
N PRO A 268 9.16 -17.32 7.92
CA PRO A 268 8.24 -17.38 9.04
C PRO A 268 7.76 -18.81 9.28
N ASP A 269 7.58 -19.19 10.55
CA ASP A 269 6.85 -20.41 10.91
C ASP A 269 5.35 -20.19 10.66
N LYS A 270 4.67 -21.14 10.03
CA LYS A 270 3.26 -21.02 9.68
C LYS A 270 2.50 -22.23 10.17
N GLU A 271 1.50 -22.01 11.01
CA GLU A 271 0.58 -23.08 11.37
C GLU A 271 -0.26 -23.51 10.17
N PRO A 272 -0.72 -24.78 10.14
CA PRO A 272 -1.72 -25.22 9.18
C PRO A 272 -2.99 -24.38 9.29
N LEU A 273 -3.71 -24.25 8.16
CA LEU A 273 -5.02 -23.61 8.11
C LEU A 273 -5.97 -24.29 9.12
N LYS A 274 -6.71 -23.46 9.87
CA LYS A 274 -7.74 -23.88 10.83
C LYS A 274 -9.09 -23.28 10.43
N MET A 275 -10.16 -23.83 10.99
CA MET A 275 -11.50 -23.25 10.80
C MET A 275 -11.55 -21.83 11.37
N PRO A 276 -12.02 -20.83 10.61
CA PRO A 276 -12.09 -19.46 11.08
C PRO A 276 -13.06 -19.28 12.26
N ASN A 277 -12.69 -18.44 13.21
CA ASN A 277 -13.56 -18.00 14.30
C ASN A 277 -14.70 -17.11 13.76
N LEU A 278 -15.90 -17.19 14.33
CA LEU A 278 -17.06 -16.39 13.87
C LEU A 278 -16.87 -14.87 14.09
N LYS A 279 -15.95 -14.47 14.96
CA LYS A 279 -15.55 -13.07 15.21
C LYS A 279 -14.44 -12.56 14.28
N SER A 280 -14.05 -13.35 13.28
CA SER A 280 -13.00 -12.94 12.32
C SER A 280 -13.32 -11.64 11.60
N SER A 281 -14.58 -11.39 11.24
CA SER A 281 -15.00 -10.13 10.59
C SER A 281 -14.88 -8.91 11.52
N ASP A 282 -14.99 -9.10 12.83
CA ASP A 282 -14.79 -8.03 13.81
C ASP A 282 -13.30 -7.72 14.03
N LEU A 283 -12.46 -8.75 14.10
CA LEU A 283 -11.01 -8.59 14.24
C LEU A 283 -10.37 -8.05 12.94
N ALA A 284 -10.87 -8.46 11.77
CA ALA A 284 -10.36 -8.03 10.46
C ALA A 284 -10.41 -6.50 10.25
N LYS A 285 -11.33 -5.79 10.93
CA LYS A 285 -11.42 -4.31 10.93
C LYS A 285 -10.16 -3.65 11.49
N PHE A 286 -9.37 -4.39 12.26
CA PHE A 286 -8.10 -3.98 12.86
C PHE A 286 -6.89 -4.58 12.14
N SER A 287 -7.06 -5.02 10.89
CA SER A 287 -5.93 -5.44 10.05
C SER A 287 -4.87 -4.35 10.02
N GLY A 288 -3.62 -4.74 10.26
CA GLY A 288 -2.53 -3.80 10.49
C GLY A 288 -1.19 -4.49 10.75
N TYR A 289 -0.12 -3.73 10.60
CA TYR A 289 1.19 -4.07 11.15
C TYR A 289 1.49 -3.14 12.34
N TYR A 290 1.74 -3.72 13.51
CA TYR A 290 1.94 -3.01 14.77
C TYR A 290 3.37 -3.24 15.26
N PRO A 291 4.29 -2.28 15.07
CA PRO A 291 5.66 -2.42 15.54
C PRO A 291 5.73 -2.39 17.07
N LEU A 292 6.54 -3.26 17.66
CA LEU A 292 6.70 -3.43 19.10
C LEU A 292 8.13 -3.09 19.56
N PRO A 293 8.60 -1.84 19.37
CA PRO A 293 9.98 -1.45 19.69
C PRO A 293 10.31 -1.54 21.18
N SER A 294 9.30 -1.63 22.06
CA SER A 294 9.48 -1.86 23.50
C SER A 294 9.89 -3.30 23.86
N ILE A 295 9.73 -4.25 22.93
CA ILE A 295 10.15 -5.65 23.10
C ILE A 295 11.53 -5.85 22.47
N ALA A 296 11.63 -5.64 21.15
CA ALA A 296 12.88 -5.69 20.42
C ALA A 296 12.81 -4.82 19.15
N SER A 297 13.96 -4.48 18.59
CA SER A 297 14.01 -3.80 17.29
C SER A 297 13.47 -4.72 16.21
N GLY A 298 12.45 -4.28 15.48
CA GLY A 298 11.83 -5.09 14.43
C GLY A 298 10.75 -6.07 14.93
N ALA A 299 10.57 -6.24 16.24
CA ALA A 299 9.45 -7.01 16.78
C ALA A 299 8.11 -6.40 16.35
N PHE A 300 7.10 -7.26 16.16
CA PHE A 300 5.78 -6.83 15.70
C PHE A 300 4.69 -7.83 16.08
N ILE A 301 3.46 -7.33 16.07
CA ILE A 301 2.27 -8.14 15.82
C ILE A 301 1.59 -7.62 14.56
N SER A 302 1.08 -8.52 13.73
CA SER A 302 0.30 -8.19 12.55
C SER A 302 -1.05 -8.89 12.61
N ILE A 303 -2.07 -8.23 12.10
CA ILE A 303 -3.41 -8.77 11.90
C ILE A 303 -3.69 -8.64 10.41
N GLN A 304 -3.98 -9.74 9.74
CA GLN A 304 -4.31 -9.76 8.31
C GLN A 304 -5.66 -10.46 8.13
N GLY A 305 -6.69 -9.67 7.90
CA GLY A 305 -8.00 -10.17 7.46
C GLY A 305 -8.00 -10.52 5.98
N GLU A 306 -8.56 -11.68 5.65
CA GLU A 306 -8.85 -12.14 4.30
C GLU A 306 -10.37 -12.36 4.16
N TYR A 307 -10.93 -11.93 3.05
CA TYR A 307 -12.35 -12.01 2.74
C TYR A 307 -12.48 -13.00 1.59
N GLU A 308 -13.12 -14.13 1.85
CA GLU A 308 -13.35 -15.17 0.87
C GLU A 308 -14.83 -15.25 0.53
N THR A 309 -15.17 -15.10 -0.75
CA THR A 309 -16.51 -15.41 -1.25
C THR A 309 -16.45 -16.76 -1.96
N LEU A 310 -17.21 -17.74 -1.45
CA LEU A 310 -17.31 -19.06 -2.07
C LEU A 310 -18.50 -19.12 -3.06
N ILE A 311 -18.38 -19.97 -4.08
CA ILE A 311 -19.47 -20.23 -5.04
C ILE A 311 -20.69 -20.72 -4.25
N GLY A 312 -21.76 -19.91 -4.21
CA GLY A 312 -22.94 -20.15 -3.36
C GLY A 312 -23.18 -19.12 -2.26
N SER A 313 -22.52 -17.95 -2.29
CA SER A 313 -22.76 -16.76 -1.43
C SER A 313 -22.41 -16.89 0.05
N LEU A 314 -21.59 -17.88 0.42
CA LEU A 314 -21.01 -17.90 1.76
C LEU A 314 -19.77 -16.99 1.78
N ASP A 315 -19.88 -15.88 2.50
CA ASP A 315 -18.75 -15.00 2.79
C ASP A 315 -18.07 -15.45 4.08
N ILE A 316 -16.78 -15.79 3.98
CA ILE A 316 -15.94 -16.20 5.10
C ILE A 316 -14.90 -15.11 5.33
N ASN A 317 -14.73 -14.73 6.59
CA ASN A 317 -13.60 -13.89 7.00
C ASN A 317 -12.59 -14.79 7.69
N GLU A 318 -11.36 -14.78 7.22
CA GLU A 318 -10.23 -15.40 7.91
C GLU A 318 -9.34 -14.31 8.48
N VAL A 319 -8.73 -14.56 9.64
CA VAL A 319 -7.70 -13.66 10.18
C VAL A 319 -6.44 -14.44 10.48
N MET A 320 -5.34 -14.02 9.87
CA MET A 320 -4.00 -14.47 10.22
C MET A 320 -3.35 -13.48 11.17
N ILE A 321 -2.73 -13.99 12.23
CA ILE A 321 -2.04 -13.24 13.27
C ILE A 321 -0.56 -13.59 13.20
N GLY A 322 0.27 -12.64 12.77
CA GLY A 322 1.73 -12.81 12.76
C GLY A 322 2.34 -12.23 14.03
N VAL A 323 3.21 -12.98 14.71
CA VAL A 323 3.88 -12.52 15.93
C VAL A 323 5.39 -12.70 15.78
N SER A 324 6.14 -11.62 16.01
CA SER A 324 7.59 -11.62 16.15
C SER A 324 7.98 -10.89 17.43
N MET A 325 8.71 -11.55 18.31
CA MET A 325 9.17 -10.98 19.59
C MET A 325 10.61 -10.51 19.54
N ASP A 326 11.39 -10.96 18.56
CA ASP A 326 12.81 -10.66 18.38
C ASP A 326 13.09 -9.75 17.15
N GLY A 327 12.14 -9.66 16.21
CA GLY A 327 12.30 -8.95 14.95
C GLY A 327 13.06 -9.73 13.86
N GLU A 328 13.41 -10.99 14.11
CA GLU A 328 14.21 -11.85 13.22
C GLU A 328 13.46 -13.13 12.83
N THR A 329 12.70 -13.69 13.77
CA THR A 329 11.84 -14.84 13.56
C THR A 329 10.38 -14.46 13.81
N SER A 330 9.46 -15.23 13.25
CA SER A 330 8.04 -15.00 13.47
C SER A 330 7.25 -16.27 13.34
N LYS A 331 6.05 -16.26 13.93
CA LYS A 331 5.07 -17.34 13.80
C LYS A 331 3.71 -16.79 13.39
N GLN A 332 3.06 -17.49 12.46
CA GLN A 332 1.70 -17.23 12.04
C GLN A 332 0.72 -18.14 12.79
N TYR A 333 -0.35 -17.53 13.28
CA TYR A 333 -1.51 -18.22 13.83
C TYR A 333 -2.74 -17.90 13.00
N TYR A 334 -3.70 -18.82 12.95
CA TYR A 334 -5.04 -18.57 12.43
C TYR A 334 -5.97 -18.26 13.60
N PHE A 335 -6.77 -17.20 13.47
CA PHE A 335 -7.78 -16.86 14.48
C PHE A 335 -8.92 -17.87 14.44
N GLU A 336 -8.96 -18.72 15.46
CA GLU A 336 -9.78 -19.94 15.52
C GLU A 336 -10.59 -20.00 16.84
N GLU A 337 -11.63 -20.82 16.87
CA GLU A 337 -12.64 -20.80 17.95
C GLU A 337 -12.21 -21.52 19.24
N GLU A 338 -11.30 -22.49 19.16
CA GLU A 338 -10.93 -23.36 20.28
C GLU A 338 -10.10 -22.62 21.33
N ASN A 339 -9.14 -21.78 20.92
CA ASN A 339 -8.17 -21.17 21.84
C ASN A 339 -8.09 -19.64 21.73
N MET A 340 -8.91 -19.00 20.91
CA MET A 340 -8.84 -17.55 20.71
C MET A 340 -10.23 -16.91 20.76
N THR A 341 -10.29 -15.71 21.36
CA THR A 341 -11.53 -14.94 21.46
C THR A 341 -11.28 -13.49 21.07
N PHE A 342 -12.28 -12.84 20.47
CA PHE A 342 -12.30 -11.41 20.24
C PHE A 342 -13.59 -10.80 20.79
N GLU A 343 -13.49 -10.19 21.97
CA GLU A 343 -14.65 -9.65 22.70
C GLU A 343 -14.35 -8.25 23.20
N ASN A 344 -15.32 -7.34 23.04
CA ASN A 344 -15.22 -5.95 23.49
C ASN A 344 -13.91 -5.27 23.03
N GLY A 345 -13.50 -5.54 21.78
CA GLY A 345 -12.26 -5.01 21.20
C GLY A 345 -10.98 -5.66 21.73
N THR A 346 -11.05 -6.77 22.46
CA THR A 346 -9.88 -7.46 23.03
C THR A 346 -9.69 -8.84 22.43
N LEU A 347 -8.52 -9.05 21.81
CA LEU A 347 -8.02 -10.35 21.36
C LEU A 347 -7.34 -11.06 22.53
N SER A 348 -7.77 -12.27 22.84
CA SER A 348 -7.12 -13.16 23.81
C SER A 348 -6.64 -14.43 23.11
N MET A 349 -5.36 -14.77 23.29
CA MET A 349 -4.76 -16.05 22.88
C MET A 349 -3.99 -16.61 24.09
N PRO A 350 -4.66 -17.34 25.02
CA PRO A 350 -4.09 -17.72 26.31
C PRO A 350 -2.85 -18.60 26.19
N GLU A 351 -2.83 -19.55 25.24
CA GLU A 351 -1.69 -20.44 25.02
C GLU A 351 -0.42 -19.69 24.60
N GLN A 352 -0.57 -18.58 23.86
CA GLN A 352 0.53 -17.72 23.43
C GLN A 352 0.80 -16.59 24.44
N SER A 353 0.06 -16.53 25.57
CA SER A 353 0.13 -15.45 26.54
C SER A 353 -0.09 -14.06 25.90
N ILE A 354 -1.10 -13.96 25.03
CA ILE A 354 -1.47 -12.72 24.32
C ILE A 354 -2.83 -12.23 24.83
N SER A 355 -2.88 -10.95 25.19
CA SER A 355 -4.11 -10.23 25.51
C SER A 355 -3.96 -8.79 25.03
N ILE A 356 -4.70 -8.40 24.00
CA ILE A 356 -4.51 -7.12 23.29
C ILE A 356 -5.86 -6.45 23.08
N THR A 357 -6.01 -5.24 23.58
CA THR A 357 -7.16 -4.37 23.34
C THR A 357 -6.85 -3.41 22.21
N PHE A 358 -7.76 -3.36 21.24
CA PHE A 358 -7.75 -2.48 20.08
C PHE A 358 -8.64 -1.27 20.32
N SER A 359 -8.16 -0.09 19.95
CA SER A 359 -8.91 1.16 19.98
C SER A 359 -8.81 1.86 18.63
N ARG A 360 -9.96 2.27 18.08
CA ARG A 360 -10.06 2.99 16.81
C ARG A 360 -10.34 4.47 17.08
N VAL A 361 -9.29 5.27 17.20
CA VAL A 361 -9.33 6.73 17.38
C VAL A 361 -8.14 7.33 16.66
N TYR A 362 -8.37 8.35 15.83
CA TYR A 362 -7.28 9.01 15.11
C TYR A 362 -6.28 9.65 16.09
N ASN A 363 -5.02 9.23 15.96
CA ASN A 363 -3.90 9.81 16.67
C ASN A 363 -3.01 10.59 15.68
N SER A 364 -3.01 11.92 15.80
CA SER A 364 -2.26 12.82 14.92
C SER A 364 -0.74 12.68 15.03
N GLN A 365 -0.22 12.34 16.21
CA GLN A 365 1.22 12.13 16.43
C GLN A 365 1.74 10.91 15.66
N TYR A 366 0.95 9.83 15.63
CA TYR A 366 1.32 8.59 14.93
C TYR A 366 0.73 8.49 13.51
N LYS A 367 -0.17 9.41 13.13
CA LYS A 367 -0.93 9.41 11.87
C LYS A 367 -1.64 8.07 11.65
N SER A 368 -2.27 7.58 12.71
CA SER A 368 -2.83 6.23 12.80
C SER A 368 -4.27 6.30 13.31
N LEU A 369 -5.13 5.43 12.81
CA LEU A 369 -6.49 5.26 13.36
C LEU A 369 -6.57 4.20 14.44
N VAL A 370 -5.62 3.26 14.50
CA VAL A 370 -5.72 2.11 15.39
C VAL A 370 -4.53 2.07 16.31
N THR A 371 -4.84 2.01 17.60
CA THR A 371 -3.88 1.79 18.69
C THR A 371 -4.18 0.45 19.32
N ILE A 372 -3.13 -0.29 19.66
CA ILE A 372 -3.21 -1.50 20.48
C ILE A 372 -2.50 -1.28 21.81
N THR A 373 -3.07 -1.87 22.86
CA THR A 373 -2.47 -1.91 24.20
C THR A 373 -2.72 -3.28 24.82
N GLY A 374 -1.85 -3.75 25.72
CA GLY A 374 -2.04 -5.04 26.39
C GLY A 374 -0.72 -5.73 26.69
N SER A 375 -0.69 -7.05 26.52
CA SER A 375 0.51 -7.87 26.75
C SER A 375 0.71 -8.98 25.72
N ILE A 376 1.98 -9.25 25.39
CA ILE A 376 2.41 -10.38 24.58
C ILE A 376 3.60 -11.04 25.29
N GLY A 377 3.52 -12.33 25.59
CA GLY A 377 4.61 -13.07 26.23
C GLY A 377 5.04 -12.46 27.59
N GLY A 378 4.11 -11.84 28.32
CA GLY A 378 4.38 -11.15 29.59
C GLY A 378 4.92 -9.72 29.47
N HIS A 379 5.20 -9.22 28.26
CA HIS A 379 5.61 -7.83 28.03
C HIS A 379 4.40 -6.93 27.86
N THR A 380 4.34 -5.80 28.57
CA THR A 380 3.34 -4.76 28.29
C THR A 380 3.68 -4.04 26.98
N ILE A 381 2.66 -3.84 26.13
CA ILE A 381 2.82 -3.23 24.83
C ILE A 381 1.87 -2.05 24.62
N THR A 382 2.34 -1.09 23.82
CA THR A 382 1.53 -0.08 23.15
C THR A 382 2.08 0.09 21.74
N ALA A 383 1.22 0.00 20.73
CA ALA A 383 1.62 0.18 19.35
C ALA A 383 0.51 0.79 18.51
N HIS A 384 0.87 1.28 17.33
CA HIS A 384 -0.03 1.96 16.41
C HIS A 384 0.24 1.47 15.00
N THR A 385 -0.77 1.51 14.13
CA THR A 385 -0.60 1.17 12.72
C THR A 385 -1.13 2.28 11.82
N PRO A 386 -0.35 2.81 10.87
CA PRO A 386 -0.89 3.71 9.86
C PRO A 386 -1.63 2.94 8.76
N PHE A 387 -1.47 1.62 8.66
CA PHE A 387 -2.21 0.81 7.71
C PHE A 387 -3.70 0.80 8.09
N ASN A 388 -4.56 0.77 7.08
CA ASN A 388 -6.00 0.67 7.26
C ASN A 388 -6.57 -0.23 6.14
N PRO A 389 -7.44 -1.19 6.47
CA PRO A 389 -8.06 -2.03 5.45
C PRO A 389 -8.93 -1.17 4.52
N VAL A 390 -8.80 -1.41 3.21
CA VAL A 390 -9.58 -0.72 2.18
C VAL A 390 -10.57 -1.70 1.55
N PRO A 391 -11.88 -1.46 1.60
CA PRO A 391 -12.86 -2.34 0.97
C PRO A 391 -12.65 -2.35 -0.56
N LEU A 392 -12.91 -3.49 -1.22
CA LEU A 392 -12.68 -3.63 -2.66
C LEU A 392 -13.51 -2.60 -3.46
N SER A 393 -14.74 -2.33 -3.02
CA SER A 393 -15.64 -1.32 -3.58
C SER A 393 -15.06 0.10 -3.59
N ALA A 394 -14.06 0.41 -2.76
CA ALA A 394 -13.35 1.69 -2.81
C ALA A 394 -12.59 1.92 -4.13
N PHE A 395 -12.28 0.84 -4.86
CA PHE A 395 -11.68 0.87 -6.19
C PHE A 395 -12.72 0.84 -7.33
N GLY A 396 -14.01 0.96 -7.00
CA GLY A 396 -15.11 1.09 -7.94
C GLY A 396 -15.21 2.46 -8.62
N GLY A 397 -16.25 2.63 -9.43
CA GLY A 397 -16.50 3.85 -10.21
C GLY A 397 -16.51 3.59 -11.71
N ALA A 398 -15.72 4.35 -12.47
CA ALA A 398 -15.56 4.12 -13.90
C ALA A 398 -14.82 2.79 -14.18
N PRO A 399 -15.19 2.04 -15.23
CA PRO A 399 -14.44 0.85 -15.62
C PRO A 399 -12.98 1.16 -15.90
N LEU A 400 -12.07 0.35 -15.36
CA LEU A 400 -10.64 0.48 -15.61
C LEU A 400 -10.32 -0.14 -16.97
N THR A 401 -9.56 0.57 -17.81
CA THR A 401 -9.24 0.14 -19.18
C THR A 401 -7.77 0.34 -19.53
N ASN A 402 -7.34 -0.25 -20.64
CA ASN A 402 -6.02 0.00 -21.24
C ASN A 402 -6.08 0.01 -22.77
N ALA A 403 -4.95 0.30 -23.41
CA ALA A 403 -4.83 0.36 -24.87
C ALA A 403 -5.08 -0.99 -25.58
N GLN A 404 -4.99 -2.11 -24.85
CA GLN A 404 -5.29 -3.45 -25.36
C GLN A 404 -6.79 -3.81 -25.21
N ASN A 405 -7.64 -2.85 -24.82
CA ASN A 405 -9.06 -3.03 -24.53
C ASN A 405 -9.35 -4.04 -23.40
N ASN A 406 -8.37 -4.31 -22.52
CA ASN A 406 -8.70 -4.98 -21.27
C ASN A 406 -9.63 -4.07 -20.46
N LYS A 407 -10.65 -4.65 -19.84
CA LYS A 407 -11.64 -3.92 -19.05
C LYS A 407 -11.87 -4.63 -17.72
N LEU A 408 -11.68 -3.92 -16.62
CA LEU A 408 -12.00 -4.35 -15.27
C LEU A 408 -13.09 -3.45 -14.69
N THR A 409 -14.08 -4.03 -14.02
CA THR A 409 -15.10 -3.29 -13.27
C THR A 409 -15.22 -3.92 -11.90
N VAL A 410 -15.02 -3.12 -10.85
CA VAL A 410 -15.34 -3.53 -9.49
C VAL A 410 -16.82 -3.29 -9.26
N VAL A 411 -17.57 -4.35 -8.96
CA VAL A 411 -19.03 -4.28 -8.82
C VAL A 411 -19.42 -3.99 -7.38
N ASN A 412 -18.82 -4.71 -6.44
CA ASN A 412 -18.98 -4.57 -5.00
C ASN A 412 -17.80 -5.23 -4.27
N ASP A 413 -17.88 -5.41 -2.96
CA ASP A 413 -16.78 -5.99 -2.17
C ASP A 413 -16.50 -7.48 -2.46
N ASN A 414 -17.43 -8.17 -3.14
CA ASN A 414 -17.40 -9.61 -3.36
C ASN A 414 -17.30 -9.98 -4.86
N GLU A 415 -17.31 -9.00 -5.76
CA GLU A 415 -17.41 -9.26 -7.19
C GLU A 415 -16.65 -8.23 -8.05
N VAL A 416 -15.92 -8.76 -9.03
CA VAL A 416 -15.36 -7.98 -10.15
C VAL A 416 -15.73 -8.62 -11.49
N ILE A 417 -15.77 -7.82 -12.55
CA ILE A 417 -15.94 -8.27 -13.93
C ILE A 417 -14.68 -7.92 -14.70
N TYR A 418 -13.96 -8.93 -15.18
CA TYR A 418 -12.74 -8.77 -15.99
C TYR A 418 -12.92 -9.34 -17.39
N ASN A 419 -12.78 -8.51 -18.42
CA ASN A 419 -12.97 -8.88 -19.84
C ASN A 419 -14.29 -9.64 -20.08
N GLY A 420 -15.37 -9.19 -19.43
CA GLY A 420 -16.70 -9.79 -19.52
C GLY A 420 -16.90 -11.06 -18.68
N THR A 421 -15.87 -11.54 -17.97
CA THR A 421 -15.97 -12.68 -17.05
C THR A 421 -16.24 -12.17 -15.64
N THR A 422 -17.36 -12.60 -15.06
CA THR A 422 -17.66 -12.37 -13.64
C THR A 422 -16.77 -13.24 -12.77
N MET A 423 -16.11 -12.60 -11.80
CA MET A 423 -15.29 -13.23 -10.77
C MET A 423 -15.93 -12.93 -9.42
N ASN A 424 -16.64 -13.91 -8.88
CA ASN A 424 -17.35 -13.85 -7.59
C ASN A 424 -16.95 -15.01 -6.65
N SER A 425 -15.92 -15.77 -7.03
CA SER A 425 -15.19 -16.69 -6.17
C SER A 425 -13.83 -16.06 -5.93
N ILE A 426 -13.76 -15.13 -4.99
CA ILE A 426 -12.59 -14.27 -4.80
C ILE A 426 -12.03 -14.39 -3.39
N ILE A 427 -10.74 -14.12 -3.27
CA ILE A 427 -10.06 -13.91 -2.00
C ILE A 427 -9.49 -12.51 -2.05
N TYR A 428 -9.94 -11.65 -1.14
CA TYR A 428 -9.52 -10.26 -1.08
C TYR A 428 -8.82 -9.98 0.25
N VAL A 429 -7.66 -9.32 0.18
CA VAL A 429 -6.86 -8.92 1.34
C VAL A 429 -6.85 -7.39 1.42
N PRO A 430 -7.76 -6.76 2.20
CA PRO A 430 -7.94 -5.31 2.18
C PRO A 430 -6.76 -4.47 2.62
N ILE A 431 -5.85 -5.01 3.42
CA ILE A 431 -4.64 -4.26 3.83
C ILE A 431 -3.56 -4.24 2.74
N MET A 432 -3.64 -5.16 1.78
CA MET A 432 -2.68 -5.28 0.66
C MET A 432 -3.27 -4.82 -0.67
N TYR A 433 -4.59 -4.63 -0.75
CA TYR A 433 -5.33 -4.31 -1.97
C TYR A 433 -5.15 -5.40 -3.04
N ILE A 434 -5.03 -6.65 -2.61
CA ILE A 434 -4.83 -7.80 -3.48
C ILE A 434 -6.09 -8.64 -3.52
N LEU A 435 -6.54 -8.94 -4.73
CA LEU A 435 -7.58 -9.92 -5.03
C LEU A 435 -6.98 -11.10 -5.78
N ALA A 436 -7.33 -12.30 -5.37
CA ALA A 436 -7.02 -13.54 -6.07
C ALA A 436 -8.31 -14.22 -6.53
N ALA A 437 -8.32 -14.73 -7.76
CA ALA A 437 -9.46 -15.43 -8.33
C ALA A 437 -9.02 -16.57 -9.28
N PRO A 438 -9.80 -17.67 -9.36
CA PRO A 438 -10.80 -18.10 -8.36
C PRO A 438 -10.15 -18.43 -7.00
N THR A 439 -10.95 -18.61 -5.94
CA THR A 439 -10.46 -19.02 -4.60
C THR A 439 -9.68 -20.34 -4.65
N THR A 440 -10.22 -21.33 -5.39
CA THR A 440 -9.58 -22.62 -5.62
C THR A 440 -8.94 -22.68 -7.00
N GLY A 441 -7.64 -22.96 -7.06
CA GLY A 441 -6.92 -23.02 -8.35
C GLY A 441 -6.71 -21.64 -8.96
N THR A 442 -6.40 -20.65 -8.10
CA THR A 442 -6.13 -19.25 -8.47
C THR A 442 -5.28 -19.16 -9.73
N ASN A 443 -5.79 -18.42 -10.71
CA ASN A 443 -5.11 -18.17 -11.97
C ASN A 443 -4.92 -16.68 -12.26
N THR A 444 -5.61 -15.82 -11.51
CA THR A 444 -5.56 -14.37 -11.68
C THR A 444 -5.31 -13.72 -10.32
N VAL A 445 -4.33 -12.81 -10.28
CA VAL A 445 -4.07 -11.95 -9.14
C VAL A 445 -4.19 -10.50 -9.60
N MET A 446 -4.88 -9.67 -8.82
CA MET A 446 -5.13 -8.26 -9.09
C MET A 446 -4.61 -7.44 -7.91
N SER A 447 -3.74 -6.47 -8.17
CA SER A 447 -3.23 -5.52 -7.17
C SER A 447 -3.76 -4.12 -7.50
N PHE A 448 -4.61 -3.60 -6.63
CA PHE A 448 -5.29 -2.31 -6.79
C PHE A 448 -4.51 -1.15 -6.17
N GLY A 449 -4.79 0.05 -6.65
CA GLY A 449 -4.18 1.28 -6.16
C GLY A 449 -4.58 2.49 -7.01
N SER A 450 -3.74 3.53 -7.04
CA SER A 450 -3.89 4.73 -7.85
C SER A 450 -2.59 5.06 -8.61
N ASP A 451 -2.64 5.36 -9.91
CA ASP A 451 -1.49 5.76 -10.72
C ASP A 451 -1.56 7.26 -11.06
N GLY A 452 -1.46 8.09 -10.01
CA GLY A 452 -1.52 9.56 -10.06
C GLY A 452 -2.65 10.10 -10.93
N CYS A 453 -2.34 10.82 -12.01
CA CYS A 453 -3.35 11.38 -12.92
C CYS A 453 -4.23 10.32 -13.60
N LYS A 454 -3.81 9.05 -13.65
CA LYS A 454 -4.65 7.99 -14.20
C LYS A 454 -5.76 7.52 -13.25
N GLY A 455 -5.80 8.05 -12.01
CA GLY A 455 -6.77 7.67 -11.00
C GLY A 455 -6.54 6.24 -10.50
N THR A 456 -7.62 5.53 -10.18
CA THR A 456 -7.56 4.11 -9.78
C THR A 456 -6.88 3.27 -10.85
N ALA A 457 -6.03 2.34 -10.43
CA ALA A 457 -5.29 1.43 -11.28
C ALA A 457 -5.34 0.01 -10.72
N CYS A 458 -5.16 -0.97 -11.59
CA CYS A 458 -5.02 -2.36 -11.21
C CYS A 458 -3.94 -3.05 -12.05
N ILE A 459 -2.98 -3.68 -11.39
CA ILE A 459 -2.01 -4.60 -12.01
C ILE A 459 -2.63 -6.00 -11.97
N ILE A 460 -2.81 -6.61 -13.12
CA ILE A 460 -3.44 -7.91 -13.29
C ILE A 460 -2.39 -8.90 -13.78
N THR A 461 -2.17 -9.96 -13.00
CA THR A 461 -1.20 -11.02 -13.28
C THR A 461 -1.96 -12.33 -13.54
N ASN A 462 -1.81 -12.88 -14.75
CA ASN A 462 -2.26 -14.24 -15.06
C ASN A 462 -1.17 -15.23 -14.63
N VAL A 463 -1.34 -15.86 -13.48
CA VAL A 463 -0.38 -16.81 -12.90
C VAL A 463 -0.50 -18.22 -13.48
N ALA A 464 -1.51 -18.51 -14.31
CA ALA A 464 -1.61 -19.77 -15.04
C ALA A 464 -0.65 -19.84 -16.25
N GLU A 465 -0.23 -18.68 -16.78
CA GLU A 465 0.76 -18.61 -17.86
C GLU A 465 2.20 -18.75 -17.32
N LYS A 466 3.12 -19.24 -18.16
CA LYS A 466 4.54 -19.41 -17.81
C LYS A 466 5.44 -18.83 -18.92
N PRO A 467 6.08 -17.67 -18.71
CA PRO A 467 5.98 -16.81 -17.52
C PRO A 467 4.55 -16.24 -17.33
N PRO A 468 4.16 -15.91 -16.07
CA PRO A 468 2.92 -15.20 -15.79
C PRO A 468 2.86 -13.90 -16.56
N LYS A 469 1.72 -13.68 -17.21
CA LYS A 469 1.49 -12.50 -18.04
C LYS A 469 0.94 -11.36 -17.21
N VAL A 470 1.55 -10.19 -17.32
CA VAL A 470 1.11 -8.98 -16.60
C VAL A 470 0.40 -8.02 -17.55
N SER A 471 -0.68 -7.40 -17.06
CA SER A 471 -1.31 -6.25 -17.70
C SER A 471 -1.67 -5.20 -16.64
N THR A 472 -1.89 -3.96 -17.07
CA THR A 472 -2.35 -2.90 -16.17
C THR A 472 -3.53 -2.18 -16.80
N VAL A 473 -4.53 -1.86 -15.98
CA VAL A 473 -5.73 -1.11 -16.36
C VAL A 473 -5.90 0.10 -15.44
N TYR A 474 -6.49 1.17 -15.95
CA TYR A 474 -6.60 2.47 -15.28
C TYR A 474 -7.98 3.08 -15.47
N ALA A 475 -8.42 3.92 -14.53
CA ALA A 475 -9.66 4.68 -14.65
C ALA A 475 -9.59 5.67 -15.82
N ILE A 476 -8.42 6.32 -15.99
CA ILE A 476 -8.15 7.25 -17.09
C ILE A 476 -6.99 6.67 -17.94
N PRO A 477 -7.27 6.12 -19.14
CA PRO A 477 -6.30 5.37 -19.94
C PRO A 477 -5.16 6.20 -20.53
#